data_AF-A0A7V9RMJ9-F1
#
_entry.id   AF-A0A7V9RMJ9-F1
#
_cell.length_a   1.000
_cell.length_b   1.000
_cell.length_c   1.000
_cell.angle_alpha   90.00
_cell.angle_beta   90.00
_cell.angle_gamma   90.00
#
_symmetry.space_group_name_H-M   'P 1'
#
loop_
_entity.id
_entity.type
_entity.pdbx_description
1 polymer ?
#
loop_
_entity_poly.entity_id
_entity_poly.type
_entity_poly.pdbx_seq_one_letter_code
_entity_poly.pdbx_strand_id
1 'polypeptide(L)' 'MLTGIATLPSWRHRGVGASITRALVNDAVTDGAHTVFLTAGDDAVARVYERVGFVPVGTACVAEAD' A
#
# COMPACT_ATOMS: atom_id res chain seq x y z
N MET A 1 3.59 -2.74 -8.81
CA MET A 1 3.95 -2.45 -7.40
C MET A 1 3.54 -1.02 -7.10
N LEU A 2 2.81 -0.77 -6.01
CA LEU A 2 2.51 0.59 -5.55
C LEU A 2 3.58 1.06 -4.57
N THR A 3 3.95 2.34 -4.64
CA THR A 3 4.95 2.96 -3.76
C THR A 3 4.63 4.45 -3.56
N GLY A 4 5.34 5.12 -2.65
CA GLY A 4 5.23 6.57 -2.44
C GLY A 4 3.92 7.05 -1.83
N ILE A 5 3.12 6.14 -1.24
CA ILE A 5 1.84 6.49 -0.62
C ILE A 5 2.14 7.19 0.71
N ALA A 6 1.80 8.48 0.81
CA ALA A 6 1.99 9.27 2.01
C ALA A 6 0.80 10.19 2.26
N THR A 7 0.58 10.52 3.54
CA THR A 7 -0.33 11.59 3.94
C THR A 7 0.40 12.53 4.88
N LEU A 8 0.07 13.83 4.79
CA LEU A 8 0.56 14.80 5.76
C LEU A 8 0.15 14.39 7.18
N PRO A 9 0.97 14.64 8.22
CA PRO A 9 0.64 14.27 9.59
C PRO A 9 -0.74 14.80 10.05
N SER A 10 -1.07 16.02 9.65
CA SER A 10 -2.34 16.68 9.96
C SER A 10 -3.57 15.99 9.35
N TRP A 11 -3.40 15.07 8.40
CA TRP A 11 -4.47 14.33 7.70
C TRP A 11 -4.53 12.83 8.05
N ARG A 12 -3.69 12.37 8.98
CA ARG A 12 -3.73 10.97 9.47
C ARG A 12 -5.06 10.64 10.15
N HIS A 13 -5.35 9.35 10.25
CA HIS A 13 -6.56 8.79 10.89
C HIS A 13 -7.90 9.25 10.30
N ARG A 14 -7.90 9.86 9.10
CA ARG A 14 -9.11 10.31 8.38
C ARG A 14 -9.46 9.46 7.16
N GLY A 15 -8.85 8.29 7.00
CA GLY A 15 -9.07 7.41 5.85
C GLY A 15 -8.39 7.85 4.55
N VAL A 16 -7.76 9.03 4.50
CA VAL A 16 -7.12 9.58 3.28
C VAL A 16 -6.12 8.60 2.64
N GLY A 17 -5.25 7.95 3.44
CA GLY A 17 -4.29 6.98 2.91
C GLY A 17 -4.96 5.76 2.26
N ALA A 18 -6.08 5.29 2.83
CA ALA A 18 -6.86 4.20 2.23
C ALA A 18 -7.55 4.64 0.94
N SER A 19 -8.05 5.88 0.88
CA SER A 19 -8.66 6.44 -0.33
C SER A 19 -7.64 6.59 -1.47
N ILE A 20 -6.43 7.11 -1.19
CA ILE A 20 -5.34 7.18 -2.16
C ILE A 20 -5.01 5.78 -2.68
N THR A 21 -4.85 4.81 -1.77
CA THR A 21 -4.53 3.42 -2.15
C THR A 21 -5.61 2.80 -3.03
N ARG A 22 -6.90 3.00 -2.70
CA ARG A 22 -8.03 2.51 -3.53
C ARG A 22 -8.01 3.11 -4.93
N ALA A 23 -7.72 4.41 -5.04
CA ALA A 23 -7.62 5.06 -6.34
C ALA A 23 -6.48 4.45 -7.18
N LEU A 24 -5.31 4.25 -6.58
CA LEU A 24 -4.16 3.63 -7.26
C LEU A 24 -4.42 2.17 -7.65
N VAL A 25 -5.11 1.39 -6.83
CA VAL A 25 -5.50 0.02 -7.16
C VAL A 25 -6.47 0.02 -8.34
N ASN A 26 -7.49 0.87 -8.32
CA ASN A 26 -8.47 0.95 -9.39
C ASN A 26 -7.82 1.35 -10.73
N ASP A 27 -6.92 2.33 -10.69
CA ASP A 27 -6.13 2.78 -11.84
C ASP A 27 -5.30 1.63 -12.42
N ALA A 28 -4.49 0.97 -11.58
CA ALA A 28 -3.66 -0.16 -12.02
C ALA A 28 -4.49 -1.31 -12.62
N VAL A 29 -5.63 -1.65 -12.02
CA VAL A 29 -6.52 -2.70 -12.54
C VAL A 29 -7.16 -2.28 -13.86
N THR A 30 -7.56 -1.01 -14.00
CA THR A 30 -8.13 -0.47 -15.25
C THR A 30 -7.11 -0.54 -16.38
N ASP A 31 -5.83 -0.33 -16.07
CA ASP A 31 -4.70 -0.46 -17.00
C ASP A 31 -4.28 -1.91 -17.27
N GLY A 32 -5.01 -2.90 -16.74
CA GLY A 32 -4.80 -4.32 -17.03
C GLY A 32 -3.88 -5.06 -16.05
N ALA A 33 -3.54 -4.46 -14.90
CA ALA A 33 -2.76 -5.18 -13.90
C ALA A 33 -3.57 -6.35 -13.31
N HIS A 34 -3.06 -7.57 -13.50
CA HIS A 34 -3.60 -8.78 -12.86
C HIS A 34 -3.15 -8.96 -11.41
N THR A 35 -2.10 -8.26 -10.99
CA THR A 35 -1.55 -8.34 -9.64
C THR A 35 -1.06 -6.98 -9.18
N VAL A 36 -1.56 -6.53 -8.05
CA VAL A 36 -1.14 -5.30 -7.37
C VAL A 36 -0.60 -5.69 -6.00
N PHE A 37 0.61 -5.25 -5.68
CA PHE A 37 1.25 -5.51 -4.40
C PHE A 37 2.03 -4.28 -3.94
N LEU A 38 2.30 -4.24 -2.64
CA LEU A 38 3.06 -3.22 -1.95
C LEU A 38 3.75 -3.84 -0.73
N THR A 39 4.66 -3.09 -0.13
CA THR A 39 5.24 -3.42 1.18
C THR A 39 4.76 -2.39 2.19
N ALA A 40 4.19 -2.85 3.30
CA ALA A 40 3.86 -1.96 4.42
C ALA A 40 5.14 -1.59 5.18
N GLY A 41 5.24 -0.32 5.61
CA GLY A 41 6.38 0.12 6.43
C GLY A 41 6.31 -0.38 7.87
N ASP A 42 5.10 -0.62 8.39
CA ASP A 42 4.84 -1.16 9.72
C ASP A 42 3.43 -1.81 9.78
N ASP A 43 3.12 -2.46 10.91
CA ASP A 43 1.83 -3.13 11.14
C ASP A 43 0.62 -2.18 11.14
N ALA A 44 0.81 -0.93 11.56
CA ALA A 44 -0.27 0.06 11.56
C ALA A 44 -0.64 0.45 10.13
N VAL A 45 0.36 0.57 9.26
CA VAL A 45 0.20 0.76 7.81
C VAL A 45 -0.36 -0.50 7.15
N ALA A 46 0.08 -1.69 7.54
CA ALA A 46 -0.46 -2.96 7.02
C ALA A 46 -1.99 -3.02 7.20
N ARG A 47 -2.50 -2.67 8.39
CA ARG A 47 -3.94 -2.59 8.67
C ARG A 47 -4.71 -1.60 7.80
N VAL A 48 -4.04 -0.57 7.27
CA VAL A 48 -4.67 0.35 6.29
C VAL A 48 -4.88 -0.36 4.96
N TYR A 49 -3.88 -1.10 4.49
CA TYR A 49 -3.95 -1.84 3.23
C TYR A 49 -4.87 -3.05 3.31
N GLU A 50 -4.95 -3.73 4.45
CA GLU A 50 -5.94 -4.79 4.68
C GLU A 50 -7.39 -4.29 4.52
N ARG A 51 -7.71 -3.08 5.02
CA ARG A 51 -9.02 -2.45 4.82
C ARG A 51 -9.33 -2.10 3.36
N VAL A 52 -8.29 -2.00 2.53
CA VAL A 52 -8.44 -1.79 1.07
C VAL A 52 -8.68 -3.12 0.35
N GLY A 53 -8.34 -4.26 0.96
CA GLY A 53 -8.51 -5.60 0.41
C GLY A 53 -7.19 -6.33 0.11
N PHE A 54 -6.04 -5.74 0.47
CA PHE A 54 -4.76 -6.47 0.41
C PHE A 54 -4.72 -7.58 1.46
N VAL A 55 -3.98 -8.64 1.15
CA VAL A 55 -3.71 -9.75 2.09
C VAL A 55 -2.20 -9.90 2.29
N PRO A 56 -1.74 -10.34 3.48
CA PRO A 56 -0.33 -10.62 3.71
C PRO A 56 0.11 -11.82 2.86
N VAL A 57 1.20 -11.66 2.09
CA VAL A 57 1.76 -12.73 1.25
C VAL A 57 3.24 -13.02 1.52
N GLY A 58 3.90 -12.20 2.35
CA GLY A 58 5.31 -12.36 2.72
C GLY A 58 5.93 -11.09 3.28
N THR A 59 7.21 -11.18 3.63
CA THR A 59 8.04 -10.07 4.12
C THR A 59 9.05 -9.69 3.06
N ALA A 60 9.14 -8.41 2.73
CA ALA A 60 10.19 -7.91 1.85
C ALA A 60 11.47 -7.67 2.65
N CYS A 61 12.58 -8.21 2.17
CA CYS A 61 13.91 -8.00 2.73
C CYS A 61 14.76 -7.21 1.73
N VAL A 62 15.64 -6.34 2.24
CA VAL A 62 16.68 -5.69 1.43
C VAL A 62 17.99 -6.40 1.75
N ALA A 63 18.63 -6.95 0.72
CA ALA A 63 19.96 -7.52 0.86
C ALA A 63 21.02 -6.41 0.68
N GLU A 64 22.01 -6.38 1.55
CA GLU A 64 23.22 -5.57 1.38
C GLU A 64 24.31 -6.46 0.79
N ALA A 65 25.12 -5.90 -0.11
CA ALA A 65 26.32 -6.58 -0.60
C ALA A 65 27.47 -6.31 0.39
N ASP A 66 28.24 -7.35 0.70
CA ASP A 66 29.48 -7.25 1.48
C ASP A 66 30.53 -6.36 0.78
#